data_AF-A0A4R0UZN1-F1
#
_entry.id   AF-A0A4R0UZN1-F1
#
_cell.length_a   1.000
_cell.length_b   1.000
_cell.length_c   1.000
_cell.angle_alpha   90.00
_cell.angle_beta   90.00
_cell.angle_gamma   90.00
#
_symmetry.space_group_name_H-M   'P 1'
#
loop_
_entity.id
_entity.type
_entity.pdbx_description
1 polymer ?
#
loop_
_entity_poly.entity_id
_entity_poly.type
_entity_poly.pdbx_seq_one_letter_code
_entity_poly.pdbx_strand_id
1 'polypeptide(L)' 'MTDKIVTVDRKLLGYQVGVVDDAAMANIGRQLMRVLGLL' A
#
# COMPACT_ATOMS: atom_id res chain seq x y z
N MET A 1 -0.52 -4.58 -6.78
CA MET A 1 -0.83 -5.81 -6.03
C MET A 1 -1.28 -5.39 -4.65
N THR A 2 -2.59 -5.30 -4.41
CA THR A 2 -3.20 -4.88 -3.12
C THR A 2 -3.75 -6.05 -2.32
N ASP A 3 -3.62 -7.26 -2.87
CA ASP A 3 -4.00 -8.57 -2.33
C ASP A 3 -2.89 -9.20 -1.46
N LYS A 4 -1.68 -8.65 -1.48
CA LYS A 4 -0.53 -9.13 -0.69
C LYS A 4 -0.09 -8.08 0.30
N ILE A 5 -0.64 -8.14 1.51
CA ILE A 5 -0.32 -7.24 2.61
C ILE A 5 0.62 -7.97 3.56
N VAL A 6 1.76 -7.35 3.89
CA VAL A 6 2.73 -7.89 4.84
C VAL A 6 2.95 -6.91 5.99
N THR A 7 3.07 -7.43 7.20
CA THR A 7 3.52 -6.67 8.37
C THR A 7 5.01 -6.95 8.56
N VAL A 8 5.84 -5.91 8.53
CA VAL A 8 7.29 -6.02 8.68
C VAL A 8 7.80 -5.08 9.77
N ASP A 9 8.90 -5.46 10.42
CA ASP A 9 9.63 -4.56 11.31
C ASP A 9 10.25 -3.42 10.48
N ARG A 10 10.17 -2.19 10.99
CA ARG A 10 10.75 -1.00 10.34
C ARG A 10 12.24 -1.16 10.05
N LYS A 11 12.99 -1.90 10.86
CA LYS A 11 14.43 -2.17 10.66
C LYS A 11 14.72 -3.01 9.41
N LEU A 12 13.72 -3.70 8.86
CA LEU A 12 13.84 -4.49 7.63
C LEU A 12 13.59 -3.66 6.37
N LEU A 13 13.11 -2.42 6.51
CA LEU A 13 12.96 -1.52 5.37
C LEU A 13 14.35 -1.07 4.90
N GLY A 14 14.62 -1.26 3.62
CA GLY A 14 15.85 -0.79 2.97
C GLY A 14 15.87 0.73 2.76
N TYR A 15 16.63 1.17 1.76
CA TYR A 15 16.69 2.59 1.40
C TYR A 15 15.40 3.07 0.73
N GLN A 16 15.08 4.35 0.91
CA GLN A 16 13.92 4.97 0.27
C GLN A 16 14.16 5.13 -1.24
N VAL A 17 13.23 4.65 -2.05
CA VAL A 17 13.30 4.70 -3.52
C VAL A 17 12.49 5.84 -4.15
N GLY A 18 11.59 6.47 -3.38
CA GLY A 18 10.72 7.54 -3.86
C GLY A 18 9.50 7.73 -2.99
N VAL A 19 8.54 8.50 -3.49
CA VAL A 19 7.20 8.69 -2.90
C VAL A 19 6.18 8.48 -4.01
N VAL A 20 5.10 7.77 -3.71
CA VAL A 20 3.98 7.55 -4.65
C VAL A 20 3.12 8.80 -4.68
N ASP A 21 2.73 9.26 -5.88
CA ASP A 21 1.89 10.44 -6.03
C ASP A 21 0.44 10.24 -5.50
N ASP A 22 -0.25 11.36 -5.27
CA ASP A 22 -1.57 11.37 -4.65
C ASP A 22 -2.64 10.64 -5.49
N ALA A 23 -2.57 10.76 -6.82
CA ALA A 23 -3.55 10.14 -7.72
C ALA A 23 -3.42 8.61 -7.70
N ALA A 24 -2.18 8.11 -7.72
CA ALA A 24 -1.87 6.70 -7.58
C ALA A 24 -2.25 6.18 -6.18
N MET A 25 -1.96 6.94 -5.11
CA MET A 25 -2.34 6.57 -3.75
C MET A 25 -3.87 6.50 -3.56
N ALA A 26 -4.64 7.41 -4.16
CA ALA A 26 -6.10 7.35 -4.14
C ALA A 26 -6.64 6.07 -4.81
N ASN A 27 -6.02 5.63 -5.90
CA ASN A 27 -6.37 4.38 -6.56
C ASN A 27 -6.05 3.15 -5.70
N ILE A 28 -4.86 3.13 -5.06
CA ILE A 28 -4.45 2.07 -4.13
C ILE A 28 -5.45 1.96 -2.98
N GLY A 29 -5.88 3.09 -2.40
CA GLY A 29 -6.89 3.11 -1.32
C GLY A 29 -8.21 2.48 -1.72
N ARG A 30 -8.74 2.80 -2.91
CA ARG A 30 -9.98 2.17 -3.43
C ARG A 30 -9.85 0.66 -3.60
N GLN A 31 -8.70 0.20 -4.12
CA GLN A 31 -8.46 -1.23 -4.29
C GLN A 31 -8.34 -1.95 -2.94
N LEU A 32 -7.67 -1.35 -1.95
CA LEU A 32 -7.55 -1.90 -0.60
C LEU A 32 -8.92 -2.03 0.08
N MET A 33 -9.79 -1.03 0.00
CA MET A 33 -11.15 -1.12 0.56
C MET A 33 -11.93 -2.29 -0.04
N ARG A 34 -11.78 -2.53 -1.35
CA ARG A 34 -12.43 -3.66 -2.03
C ARG A 34 -11.85 -5.01 -1.58
N VAL A 35 -10.53 -5.13 -1.47
CA VAL A 35 -9.87 -6.38 -1.02
C VAL A 35 -10.22 -6.71 0.42
N LEU A 36 -10.35 -5.68 1.27
CA LEU A 36 -10.65 -5.84 2.70
C LEU A 36 -12.15 -5.94 3.01
N GLY A 37 -13.03 -5.83 2.01
CA GLY A 37 -14.49 -5.87 2.21
C GLY A 37 -15.04 -4.70 3.01
N LEU A 38 -14.42 -3.52 2.88
CA LEU A 38 -14.78 -2.28 3.60
C LEU A 38 -15.72 -1.38 2.78
N LEU A 39 -16.40 -1.95 1.78
CA LEU A 39 -17.34 -1.31 0.86
C LEU A 39 -18.69 -2.02 0.90
#